data_AF-A0A951IVE0-F1
#
_entry.id   AF-A0A951IVE0-F1
#
_cell.length_a   1.000
_cell.length_b   1.000
_cell.length_c   1.000
_cell.angle_alpha   90.00
_cell.angle_beta   90.00
_cell.angle_gamma   90.00
#
_symmetry.space_group_name_H-M   'P 1'
#
loop_
_entity.id
_entity.type
_entity.pdbx_description
1 polymer ?
#
loop_
_entity_poly.entity_id
_entity_poly.type
_entity_poly.pdbx_seq_one_letter_code
_entity_poly.pdbx_strand_id
1 'polypeptide(L)'
;MVWGQSLAYKTLLKGVYDKEFPLVYPEDKILTEEVLFLDTREISEFEVSHIKDAKWVGYDTFSLNAISEIPKNKDIVVYCSIGARSQEIGKKLKEAGYQNVYNLYGGIFHWVNEGHPVFDEHGKTNRVHAYSKTWGIWLNKGDKVY
;
A
#
# COMPACT_ATOMS: atom_id res chain seq x y z
N MET A 1 1.46 -23.90 -0.63
CA MET A 1 2.36 -23.75 0.52
C MET A 1 2.70 -22.27 0.59
N VAL A 2 1.98 -21.51 1.42
CA VAL A 2 2.18 -20.05 1.58
C VAL A 2 3.54 -19.89 2.25
N TRP A 3 4.46 -19.17 1.64
CA TRP A 3 5.74 -18.83 2.28
C TRP A 3 5.43 -17.92 3.45
N GLY A 4 5.14 -18.51 4.61
CA GLY A 4 4.76 -17.80 5.81
C GLY A 4 5.86 -16.80 6.12
N GLN A 5 5.52 -15.51 6.07
CA GLN A 5 6.43 -14.42 6.37
C GLN A 5 7.25 -14.71 7.63
N SER A 6 8.52 -14.27 7.63
CA SER A 6 9.40 -14.48 8.79
C SER A 6 8.78 -13.89 10.06
N LEU A 7 9.02 -14.53 11.21
CA LEU A 7 8.55 -14.03 12.51
C LEU A 7 9.04 -12.59 12.77
N ALA A 8 10.24 -12.25 12.29
CA ALA A 8 10.80 -10.91 12.36
C ALA A 8 9.96 -9.89 11.58
N TYR A 9 9.55 -10.21 10.34
CA TYR A 9 8.71 -9.32 9.55
C TYR A 9 7.33 -9.13 10.17
N LYS A 10 6.70 -10.22 10.64
CA LYS A 10 5.40 -10.14 11.34
C LYS A 10 5.48 -9.28 12.60
N THR A 11 6.56 -9.44 13.37
CA THR A 11 6.79 -8.66 14.60
C THR A 11 7.01 -7.18 14.28
N LEU A 12 7.78 -6.88 13.25
CA LEU A 12 7.98 -5.51 12.75
C LEU A 12 6.63 -4.87 12.39
N LEU A 13 5.83 -5.51 11.53
CA LEU A 13 4.54 -4.96 11.10
C LEU A 13 3.58 -4.78 12.29
N LYS A 14 3.56 -5.72 13.23
CA LYS A 14 2.76 -5.61 14.46
C LYS A 14 3.17 -4.41 15.33
N GLY A 15 4.45 -4.01 15.31
CA GLY A 15 4.93 -2.82 16.01
C GLY A 15 4.62 -1.50 15.29
N VAL A 16 4.44 -1.55 13.96
CA VAL A 16 4.12 -0.39 13.12
C VAL A 16 2.62 -0.09 13.11
N TYR A 17 1.78 -1.12 13.10
CA TYR A 17 0.35 -0.95 12.91
C TYR A 17 -0.41 -0.63 14.19
N ASP A 18 -1.40 0.24 14.01
CA ASP A 18 -2.46 0.45 14.97
C ASP A 18 -3.42 -0.73 14.92
N LYS A 19 -3.67 -1.35 16.07
CA LYS A 19 -4.51 -2.55 16.18
C LYS A 19 -5.97 -2.28 15.84
N GLU A 20 -6.41 -1.04 15.96
CA GLU A 20 -7.80 -0.65 15.74
C GLU A 20 -8.06 -0.17 14.30
N PHE A 21 -7.00 0.09 13.53
CA PHE A 21 -7.16 0.50 12.14
C PHE A 21 -7.42 -0.72 11.24
N PRO A 22 -8.48 -0.72 10.39
CA PRO A 22 -8.78 -1.87 9.56
C PRO A 22 -7.65 -2.21 8.59
N LEU A 23 -7.36 -3.50 8.51
CA LEU A 23 -6.38 -4.06 7.61
C LEU A 23 -7.08 -4.97 6.59
N VAL A 24 -6.55 -4.97 5.38
CA VAL A 24 -6.87 -5.95 4.34
C VAL A 24 -5.59 -6.61 3.86
N TYR A 25 -5.67 -7.89 3.56
CA TYR A 25 -4.57 -8.71 3.07
C TYR A 25 -4.69 -8.89 1.54
N PRO A 26 -3.57 -9.08 0.82
CA PRO A 26 -3.59 -9.27 -0.63
C PRO A 26 -4.56 -10.36 -1.14
N GLU A 27 -4.81 -11.39 -0.33
CA GLU A 27 -5.72 -12.50 -0.60
C GLU A 27 -7.21 -12.22 -0.26
N ASP A 28 -7.52 -11.09 0.39
CA ASP A 28 -8.88 -10.78 0.80
C ASP A 28 -9.78 -10.48 -0.40
N LYS A 29 -10.98 -11.07 -0.40
CA LYS A 29 -11.95 -10.94 -1.49
C LYS A 29 -12.36 -9.50 -1.80
N ILE A 30 -12.33 -8.61 -0.81
CA ILE A 30 -12.64 -7.19 -1.00
C ILE A 30 -11.75 -6.56 -2.08
N LEU A 31 -10.52 -7.04 -2.28
CA LEU A 31 -9.60 -6.54 -3.30
C LEU A 31 -9.95 -7.00 -4.73
N THR A 32 -10.88 -7.95 -4.87
CA THR A 32 -11.44 -8.36 -6.16
C THR A 32 -12.69 -7.59 -6.55
N GLU A 33 -13.21 -6.75 -5.64
CA GLU A 33 -14.30 -5.81 -5.89
C GLU A 33 -13.72 -4.48 -6.40
N GLU A 34 -14.57 -3.55 -6.85
CA GLU A 34 -14.12 -2.24 -7.32
C GLU A 34 -13.62 -1.36 -6.15
N VAL A 35 -12.41 -1.61 -5.67
CA VAL A 35 -11.71 -0.79 -4.67
C VAL A 35 -10.89 0.31 -5.33
N LEU A 36 -10.77 1.45 -4.65
CA LEU A 36 -9.82 2.49 -5.02
C LEU A 36 -8.53 2.31 -4.22
N PHE A 37 -7.44 1.98 -4.90
CA PHE A 37 -6.11 1.98 -4.30
C PHE A 37 -5.54 3.40 -4.26
N LEU A 38 -5.07 3.82 -3.09
CA LEU A 38 -4.35 5.08 -2.91
C LEU A 38 -2.90 4.79 -2.51
N ASP A 39 -1.98 5.22 -3.37
CA ASP A 39 -0.55 5.12 -3.10
C ASP A 39 -0.05 6.37 -2.37
N THR A 40 0.39 6.19 -1.14
CA THR A 40 0.89 7.27 -0.29
C THR A 40 2.42 7.35 -0.30
N ARG A 41 3.11 6.69 -1.21
CA ARG A 41 4.57 6.79 -1.33
C ARG A 41 4.99 8.11 -1.99
N GLU A 42 6.28 8.39 -2.00
CA GLU A 42 6.80 9.51 -2.78
C GLU A 42 6.60 9.26 -4.29
N ILE A 43 6.51 10.33 -5.08
CA ILE A 43 6.25 10.21 -6.52
C ILE A 43 7.29 9.34 -7.24
N SER A 44 8.56 9.46 -6.86
CA SER A 44 9.64 8.64 -7.42
C SER A 44 9.48 7.15 -7.12
N GLU A 45 8.84 6.78 -6.00
CA GLU A 45 8.55 5.39 -5.67
C GLU A 45 7.36 4.85 -6.48
N PHE A 46 6.37 5.71 -6.75
CA PHE A 46 5.18 5.41 -7.54
C PHE A 46 5.51 5.23 -9.03
N GLU A 47 6.38 6.09 -9.57
CA GLU A 47 6.83 6.05 -10.97
C GLU A 47 7.64 4.79 -11.29
N VAL A 48 8.40 4.25 -10.32
CA VAL A 48 9.07 2.95 -10.51
C VAL A 48 8.08 1.82 -10.73
N SER A 49 7.00 1.82 -9.94
CA SER A 49 5.91 0.86 -10.05
C SER A 49 4.81 1.17 -9.04
N HIS A 50 3.57 0.77 -9.31
CA HIS A 50 2.42 0.89 -8.41
C HIS A 50 1.45 -0.29 -8.59
N ILE A 51 0.48 -0.43 -7.68
CA ILE A 51 -0.64 -1.37 -7.86
C ILE A 51 -1.49 -0.89 -9.03
N LYS A 52 -2.04 -1.80 -9.82
CA LYS A 52 -2.83 -1.46 -11.01
C LYS A 52 -3.93 -0.46 -10.66
N ASP A 53 -4.09 0.56 -11.52
CA ASP A 53 -5.13 1.59 -11.40
C ASP A 53 -5.09 2.40 -10.08
N ALA A 54 -3.98 2.31 -9.32
CA ALA A 54 -3.80 3.07 -8.09
C ALA A 54 -3.65 4.56 -8.39
N LYS A 55 -4.26 5.38 -7.54
CA LYS A 55 -4.10 6.84 -7.56
C LYS A 55 -2.99 7.24 -6.60
N TRP A 56 -1.97 7.92 -7.11
CA TRP A 56 -0.96 8.54 -6.25
C TRP A 56 -1.55 9.74 -5.50
N VAL A 57 -1.33 9.80 -4.20
CA VAL A 57 -1.79 10.90 -3.34
C VAL A 57 -0.67 11.49 -2.47
N GLY A 58 0.50 10.86 -2.44
CA GLY A 58 1.63 11.26 -1.61
C GLY A 58 1.38 11.06 -0.10
N TYR A 59 2.42 11.28 0.69
CA TYR A 59 2.32 11.30 2.16
C TYR A 59 2.57 12.70 2.71
N ASP A 60 3.75 13.28 2.46
CA ASP A 60 4.10 14.62 2.94
C ASP A 60 3.29 15.72 2.25
N THR A 61 2.92 15.49 0.98
CA THR A 61 2.12 16.42 0.16
C THR A 61 0.63 16.12 0.20
N PHE A 62 0.19 15.15 1.01
CA PHE A 62 -1.20 14.70 1.02
C PHE A 62 -2.17 15.82 1.40
N SER A 63 -3.21 15.97 0.59
CA SER A 63 -4.33 16.87 0.84
C SER A 63 -5.66 16.18 0.54
N LEU A 64 -6.68 16.42 1.36
CA LEU A 64 -8.04 15.88 1.12
C LEU A 64 -8.63 16.32 -0.23
N ASN A 65 -8.17 17.46 -0.77
CA ASN A 65 -8.57 17.93 -2.10
C ASN A 65 -8.18 16.95 -3.21
N ALA A 66 -7.09 16.18 -3.02
CA ALA A 66 -6.60 15.22 -4.00
C ALA A 66 -7.60 14.08 -4.27
N ILE A 67 -8.61 13.90 -3.43
CA ILE A 67 -9.63 12.87 -3.55
C ILE A 67 -11.04 13.41 -3.30
N SER A 68 -11.24 14.73 -3.39
CA SER A 68 -12.52 15.37 -3.04
C SER A 68 -13.72 14.89 -3.88
N GLU A 69 -13.46 14.37 -5.06
CA GLU A 69 -14.43 13.78 -5.98
C GLU A 69 -14.81 12.33 -5.64
N ILE A 70 -14.08 11.68 -4.72
CA ILE A 70 -14.33 10.29 -4.36
C ILE A 70 -15.53 10.20 -3.40
N PRO A 71 -16.54 9.36 -3.70
CA PRO A 71 -17.67 9.15 -2.80
C PRO A 71 -17.24 8.66 -1.42
N LYS A 72 -17.88 9.17 -0.36
CA LYS A 72 -17.54 8.82 1.04
C LYS A 72 -17.80 7.36 1.40
N ASN A 73 -18.63 6.66 0.63
CA ASN A 73 -18.93 5.23 0.78
C ASN A 73 -18.12 4.34 -0.18
N LYS A 74 -17.17 4.89 -0.96
CA LYS A 74 -16.27 4.10 -1.80
C LYS A 74 -15.30 3.32 -0.92
N ASP A 75 -15.06 2.06 -1.26
CA ASP A 75 -14.03 1.25 -0.61
C ASP A 75 -12.65 1.72 -1.04
N ILE A 76 -11.86 2.17 -0.06
CA ILE A 76 -10.53 2.73 -0.25
C ILE A 76 -9.50 1.83 0.44
N VAL A 77 -8.49 1.44 -0.31
CA VAL A 77 -7.32 0.72 0.22
C VAL A 77 -6.10 1.61 0.08
N VAL A 78 -5.60 2.10 1.20
CA VAL A 78 -4.36 2.89 1.25
C VAL A 78 -3.16 1.97 1.40
N TYR A 79 -2.07 2.28 0.70
CA TYR A 79 -0.83 1.54 0.87
C TYR A 79 0.40 2.44 0.70
N CYS A 80 1.49 2.01 1.33
CA CYS A 80 2.83 2.52 1.07
C CYS A 80 3.81 1.35 0.91
N SER A 81 5.10 1.53 1.21
CA SER A 81 6.10 0.45 1.12
C SER A 81 5.75 -0.73 2.02
N ILE A 82 5.47 -0.45 3.30
CA ILE A 82 5.16 -1.46 4.34
C ILE A 82 3.90 -1.16 5.16
N GLY A 83 3.09 -0.17 4.77
CA GLY A 83 1.84 0.18 5.46
C GLY A 83 1.93 1.20 6.59
N ALA A 84 3.12 1.76 6.91
CA ALA A 84 3.30 2.75 7.98
C ALA A 84 2.67 4.10 7.62
N ARG A 85 3.21 4.77 6.60
CA ARG A 85 2.73 6.07 6.07
C ARG A 85 1.25 6.03 5.70
N SER A 86 0.83 4.96 5.02
CA SER A 86 -0.54 4.83 4.52
C SER A 86 -1.57 4.72 5.62
N GLN A 87 -1.27 4.08 6.75
CA GLN A 87 -2.18 4.02 7.89
C GLN A 87 -2.52 5.42 8.40
N GLU A 88 -1.55 6.33 8.47
CA GLU A 88 -1.78 7.70 8.93
C GLU A 88 -2.67 8.48 7.95
N ILE A 89 -2.45 8.32 6.65
CA ILE A 89 -3.37 8.88 5.64
C ILE A 89 -4.75 8.27 5.79
N GLY A 90 -4.84 6.96 5.96
CA GLY A 90 -6.10 6.25 6.19
C GLY A 90 -6.89 6.80 7.39
N LYS A 91 -6.21 7.16 8.49
CA LYS A 91 -6.83 7.83 9.64
C LYS A 91 -7.40 9.19 9.27
N LYS A 92 -6.63 10.03 8.55
CA LYS A 92 -7.11 11.33 8.03
C LYS A 92 -8.34 11.18 7.13
N LEU A 93 -8.40 10.11 6.32
CA LEU A 93 -9.57 9.80 5.49
C LEU A 93 -10.81 9.47 6.34
N LYS A 94 -10.66 8.62 7.35
CA LYS A 94 -11.76 8.29 8.27
C LYS A 94 -12.27 9.51 9.03
N GLU A 95 -11.37 10.35 9.53
CA GLU A 95 -11.71 11.62 10.17
C GLU A 95 -12.46 12.56 9.22
N ALA A 96 -12.12 12.54 7.92
CA ALA A 96 -12.81 13.27 6.87
C ALA A 96 -14.13 12.60 6.39
N GLY A 97 -14.60 11.56 7.07
CA GLY A 97 -15.90 10.92 6.84
C GLY A 97 -15.92 9.83 5.77
N TYR A 98 -14.76 9.35 5.30
CA TYR A 98 -14.73 8.15 4.46
C TYR A 98 -15.04 6.91 5.31
N GLN A 99 -16.04 6.15 4.89
CA GLN A 99 -16.62 5.07 5.69
C GLN A 99 -15.77 3.80 5.64
N ASN A 100 -15.33 3.44 4.43
CA ASN A 100 -14.68 2.17 4.15
C ASN A 100 -13.22 2.41 3.76
N VAL A 101 -12.35 2.53 4.77
CA VAL A 101 -10.91 2.76 4.57
C VAL A 101 -10.12 1.66 5.27
N TYR A 102 -9.25 1.01 4.50
CA TYR A 102 -8.42 -0.10 4.93
C TYR A 102 -6.96 0.16 4.58
N ASN A 103 -6.04 -0.27 5.45
CA ASN A 103 -4.61 -0.25 5.15
C ASN A 103 -4.19 -1.60 4.58
N LEU A 104 -3.43 -1.60 3.49
CA LEU A 104 -2.93 -2.83 2.88
C LEU A 104 -1.83 -3.43 3.75
N TYR A 105 -2.06 -4.63 4.27
CA TYR A 105 -1.11 -5.36 5.11
C TYR A 105 0.22 -5.56 4.36
N GLY A 106 1.30 -5.11 4.99
CA GLY A 106 2.67 -5.15 4.48
C GLY A 106 2.93 -4.26 3.25
N GLY A 107 1.98 -3.41 2.86
CA GLY A 107 2.10 -2.48 1.73
C GLY A 107 2.41 -3.16 0.39
N ILE A 108 2.99 -2.40 -0.54
CA ILE A 108 3.37 -2.92 -1.86
C ILE A 108 4.48 -3.98 -1.76
N PHE A 109 5.28 -3.99 -0.68
CA PHE A 109 6.29 -5.03 -0.50
C PHE A 109 5.63 -6.39 -0.30
N HIS A 110 4.64 -6.47 0.58
CA HIS A 110 3.96 -7.74 0.81
C HIS A 110 3.10 -8.16 -0.38
N TRP A 111 2.44 -7.20 -1.04
CA TRP A 111 1.73 -7.42 -2.30
C TRP A 111 2.61 -8.17 -3.33
N VAL A 112 3.82 -7.66 -3.57
CA VAL A 112 4.78 -8.28 -4.50
C VAL A 112 5.34 -9.59 -3.95
N ASN A 113 5.57 -9.68 -2.64
CA ASN A 113 6.01 -10.93 -2.00
C ASN A 113 4.99 -12.07 -2.14
N GLU A 114 3.69 -11.77 -2.22
CA GLU A 114 2.64 -12.76 -2.52
C GLU A 114 2.52 -13.06 -4.02
N GLY A 115 3.28 -12.35 -4.87
CA GLY A 115 3.36 -12.59 -6.31
C GLY A 115 2.33 -11.81 -7.12
N HIS A 116 1.69 -10.80 -6.52
CA HIS A 116 0.77 -9.94 -7.24
C HIS A 116 1.54 -8.98 -8.17
N PRO A 117 0.95 -8.61 -9.33
CA PRO A 117 1.60 -7.73 -10.30
C PRO A 117 1.65 -6.28 -9.82
N VAL A 118 2.66 -5.56 -10.31
CA VAL A 118 2.77 -4.10 -10.24
C VAL A 118 3.00 -3.54 -11.64
N PHE A 119 2.77 -2.24 -11.80
CA PHE A 119 2.71 -1.56 -13.10
C PHE A 119 3.50 -0.26 -13.06
N ASP A 120 4.11 0.09 -14.18
CA ASP A 120 4.67 1.41 -14.47
C ASP A 120 3.98 2.01 -15.72
N GLU A 121 4.49 3.11 -16.24
CA GLU A 121 3.96 3.76 -17.45
C GLU A 121 4.03 2.87 -18.71
N HIS A 122 4.83 1.81 -18.71
CA HIS A 122 5.01 0.87 -19.81
C HIS A 122 4.23 -0.45 -19.61
N GLY A 123 3.49 -0.59 -18.51
CA GLY A 123 2.66 -1.74 -18.22
C GLY A 123 3.21 -2.57 -17.06
N LYS A 124 3.04 -3.90 -17.13
CA LYS A 124 3.43 -4.79 -16.03
C LYS A 124 4.95 -4.82 -15.89
N THR A 125 5.44 -4.62 -14.66
CA THR A 125 6.86 -4.61 -14.33
C THR A 125 7.13 -5.47 -13.10
N ASN A 126 8.39 -5.85 -12.89
CA ASN A 126 8.85 -6.50 -11.65
C ASN A 126 9.64 -5.53 -10.78
N ARG A 127 9.92 -4.32 -11.26
CA ARG A 127 10.67 -3.31 -10.52
C ARG A 127 9.85 -2.81 -9.35
N VAL A 128 10.47 -2.63 -8.20
CA VAL A 128 9.82 -2.07 -7.01
C VAL A 128 10.81 -1.18 -6.27
N HIS A 129 10.40 0.05 -5.98
CA HIS A 129 11.23 0.96 -5.20
C HIS A 129 11.29 0.48 -3.74
N ALA A 130 12.47 0.12 -3.27
CA ALA A 130 12.71 -0.49 -1.97
C ALA A 130 12.90 0.53 -0.84
N TYR A 131 12.70 1.82 -1.13
CA TYR A 131 12.82 2.99 -0.24
C TYR A 131 14.24 3.23 0.30
N SER A 132 14.84 2.25 0.97
CA SER A 132 16.25 2.24 1.34
C SER A 132 16.76 0.81 1.46
N LYS A 133 18.08 0.59 1.42
CA LYS A 133 18.67 -0.76 1.54
C LYS A 133 18.22 -1.48 2.83
N THR A 134 18.02 -0.75 3.91
CA THR A 134 17.54 -1.28 5.19
C THR A 134 16.10 -1.78 5.10
N TRP A 135 15.22 -1.06 4.41
CA TRP A 135 13.83 -1.49 4.23
C TRP A 135 13.67 -2.54 3.14
N GLY A 136 14.54 -2.50 2.12
CA GLY A 136 14.57 -3.46 1.03
C GLY A 136 14.81 -4.90 1.45
N ILE A 137 15.28 -5.17 2.67
CA ILE A 137 15.39 -6.56 3.19
C ILE A 137 14.04 -7.26 3.31
N TRP A 138 12.95 -6.49 3.42
CA TRP A 138 11.59 -7.01 3.57
C TRP A 138 10.88 -7.24 2.23
N LEU A 139 11.44 -6.73 1.14
CA LEU A 139 11.02 -7.04 -0.22
C LEU A 139 11.76 -8.29 -0.67
N ASN A 140 11.08 -9.44 -0.69
CA ASN A 140 11.67 -10.74 -0.99
C ASN A 140 11.54 -11.11 -2.48
N LYS A 141 10.56 -10.54 -3.17
CA LYS A 141 10.31 -10.73 -4.60
C LYS A 141 10.38 -9.39 -5.35
N GLY A 142 10.59 -9.46 -6.66
CA GLY A 142 10.73 -8.28 -7.52
C GLY A 142 12.15 -7.72 -7.58
N ASP A 143 12.38 -6.84 -8.54
CA ASP A 143 13.66 -6.20 -8.84
C ASP A 143 13.76 -4.89 -8.04
N LYS A 144 14.59 -4.90 -6.99
CA LYS A 144 14.72 -3.75 -6.08
C LYS A 144 15.38 -2.57 -6.77
N VAL A 145 14.74 -1.41 -6.70
CA VAL A 145 15.27 -0.11 -7.13
C VAL A 145 15.39 0.79 -5.89
N TYR A 146 16.35 1.71 -5.88
CA TYR A 146 16.60 2.65 -4.79
C TYR A 146 16.84 4.06 -5.33
#